data_AF-A0A515DED4-F1
#
_entry.id   AF-A0A515DED4-F1
#
_cell.length_a   1.000
_cell.length_b   1.000
_cell.length_c   1.000
_cell.angle_alpha   90.00
_cell.angle_beta   90.00
_cell.angle_gamma   90.00
#
_symmetry.space_group_name_H-M   'P 1'
#
loop_
_entity.id
_entity.type
_entity.pdbx_description
1 polymer ?
#
loop_
_entity_poly.entity_id
_entity_poly.type
_entity_poly.pdbx_seq_one_letter_code
_entity_poly.pdbx_strand_id
1 'polypeptide(L)'
;MPVYFIGEDENGCSPIKIGVAKNIEVRKRNLQTGNPLELRLLGWIDTVDSFQLERHLHHHFEATRVRGEWFAIEPADILLILMRAGRDGFVAKNADAFQIVGYDRDAVPEYLGVWEWGDLEIDECCPFCGCFCGMHFQEASQMYHCLNCDTLSDFSELDPRNEEPED
;
A
#
# COMPACT_ATOMS: atom_id res chain seq x y z
N MET A 1 -5.13 16.79 0.54
CA MET A 1 -6.08 15.69 0.80
C MET A 1 -5.66 14.57 -0.13
N PRO A 2 -5.38 13.36 0.34
CA PRO A 2 -4.97 12.31 -0.57
C PRO A 2 -6.07 11.94 -1.57
N VAL A 3 -5.62 11.51 -2.76
CA VAL A 3 -6.44 10.72 -3.69
C VAL A 3 -6.31 9.26 -3.28
N TYR A 4 -7.41 8.56 -3.06
CA TYR A 4 -7.43 7.18 -2.58
C TYR A 4 -8.03 6.21 -3.60
N PHE A 5 -7.70 4.93 -3.44
CA PHE A 5 -8.23 3.82 -4.21
C PHE A 5 -8.86 2.80 -3.26
N ILE A 6 -10.17 2.57 -3.36
CA ILE A 6 -10.92 1.60 -2.53
C ILE A 6 -11.56 0.55 -3.43
N GLY A 7 -11.30 -0.73 -3.19
CA GLY A 7 -11.88 -1.86 -3.92
C GLY A 7 -12.93 -2.63 -3.11
N GLU A 8 -13.74 -3.43 -3.80
CA GLU A 8 -14.68 -4.39 -3.21
C GLU A 8 -14.03 -5.78 -3.08
N ASP A 9 -13.88 -6.28 -1.85
CA ASP A 9 -13.02 -7.43 -1.54
C ASP A 9 -13.42 -8.73 -2.26
N GLU A 10 -14.73 -9.03 -2.28
CA GLU A 10 -15.25 -10.31 -2.79
C GLU A 10 -14.94 -10.62 -4.26
N ASN A 11 -14.47 -9.64 -5.03
CA ASN A 11 -14.14 -9.76 -6.46
C ASN A 11 -12.67 -9.40 -6.76
N GLY A 12 -11.74 -9.73 -5.85
CA GLY A 12 -10.32 -9.37 -6.04
C GLY A 12 -10.10 -7.86 -5.97
N CYS A 13 -10.89 -7.16 -5.16
CA CYS A 13 -10.85 -5.70 -5.02
C CYS A 13 -11.26 -4.91 -6.27
N SER A 14 -12.12 -5.49 -7.12
CA SER A 14 -12.73 -4.81 -8.27
C SER A 14 -14.25 -4.79 -8.18
N PRO A 15 -14.95 -3.70 -8.56
CA PRO A 15 -14.45 -2.44 -9.10
C PRO A 15 -13.75 -1.57 -8.05
N ILE A 16 -12.92 -0.64 -8.53
CA ILE A 16 -12.17 0.32 -7.71
C ILE A 16 -12.83 1.69 -7.77
N LYS A 17 -13.05 2.27 -6.60
CA LYS A 17 -13.42 3.68 -6.41
C LYS A 17 -12.18 4.55 -6.33
N ILE A 18 -12.16 5.63 -7.11
CA ILE A 18 -11.14 6.68 -7.05
C ILE A 18 -11.77 7.95 -6.46
N GLY A 19 -11.26 8.45 -5.34
CA GLY A 19 -11.83 9.63 -4.70
C GLY A 19 -10.83 10.44 -3.87
N VAL A 20 -11.26 11.59 -3.37
CA VAL A 20 -10.46 12.44 -2.46
C VAL A 20 -11.05 12.44 -1.05
N ALA A 21 -10.20 12.37 -0.02
CA ALA A 21 -10.64 12.49 1.38
C ALA A 21 -9.57 13.14 2.27
N LYS A 22 -10.00 13.87 3.31
CA LYS A 22 -9.10 14.31 4.41
C LYS A 22 -8.70 13.14 5.32
N ASN A 23 -9.64 12.23 5.54
CA ASN A 23 -9.45 11.05 6.37
C ASN A 23 -10.07 9.87 5.63
N ILE A 24 -9.21 9.02 5.06
CA ILE A 24 -9.61 7.92 4.20
C ILE A 24 -10.39 6.87 5.01
N GLU A 25 -9.97 6.55 6.24
CA GLU A 25 -10.65 5.56 7.09
C GLU A 25 -12.08 5.97 7.47
N VAL A 26 -12.29 7.24 7.84
CA VAL A 26 -13.64 7.78 8.08
C VAL A 26 -14.47 7.72 6.79
N ARG A 27 -13.86 8.04 5.64
CA ARG A 27 -14.55 7.99 4.35
C ARG A 27 -14.93 6.55 3.97
N LYS A 28 -14.03 5.58 4.15
CA LYS A 28 -14.25 4.14 3.90
C LYS A 28 -15.41 3.63 4.75
N ARG A 29 -15.41 3.90 6.06
CA ARG A 29 -16.53 3.53 6.96
C ARG A 29 -17.87 4.13 6.51
N ASN A 30 -17.89 5.39 6.10
CA ASN A 30 -19.10 6.03 5.60
C ASN A 30 -19.57 5.46 4.25
N LEU A 31 -18.65 5.00 3.39
CA LEU A 31 -19.01 4.32 2.15
C LEU A 31 -19.56 2.92 2.43
N GLN A 32 -18.97 2.21 3.40
CA GLN A 32 -19.40 0.87 3.81
C GLN A 32 -20.86 0.82 4.26
N THR A 33 -21.39 1.87 4.91
CA THR A 33 -22.80 1.87 5.35
C THR A 33 -23.79 1.74 4.20
N GLY A 34 -23.39 2.11 2.98
CA GLY A 34 -24.20 2.01 1.77
C GLY A 34 -23.74 0.91 0.79
N ASN A 35 -22.71 0.13 1.14
CA ASN A 35 -22.22 -0.95 0.31
C ASN A 35 -22.31 -2.28 1.09
N PRO A 36 -23.08 -3.27 0.60
CA PRO A 36 -23.15 -4.57 1.26
C PRO A 36 -21.85 -5.37 1.20
N LEU A 37 -20.99 -5.10 0.21
CA LEU A 37 -19.70 -5.78 0.03
C LEU A 37 -18.61 -5.08 0.84
N GLU A 38 -17.67 -5.85 1.38
CA GLU A 38 -16.56 -5.31 2.15
C GLU A 38 -15.66 -4.40 1.30
N LEU A 39 -15.36 -3.21 1.83
CA LEU A 39 -14.51 -2.22 1.19
C LEU A 39 -13.10 -2.23 1.78
N ARG A 40 -12.11 -2.41 0.90
CA ARG A 40 -10.70 -2.40 1.24
C ARG A 40 -10.00 -1.19 0.64
N LEU A 41 -9.19 -0.53 1.47
CA LEU A 41 -8.27 0.49 0.98
C LEU A 41 -7.12 -0.24 0.27
N LEU A 42 -6.81 0.17 -0.95
CA LEU A 42 -5.72 -0.42 -1.73
C LEU A 42 -4.47 0.46 -1.67
N GLY A 43 -4.65 1.76 -1.74
CA GLY A 43 -3.56 2.73 -1.67
C GLY A 43 -4.05 4.16 -1.77
N TRP A 44 -3.12 5.11 -1.69
CA TRP A 44 -3.39 6.53 -1.84
C TRP A 44 -2.18 7.31 -2.35
N ILE A 45 -2.44 8.51 -2.85
CA ILE A 45 -1.42 9.47 -3.28
C ILE A 45 -1.63 10.77 -2.52
N ASP A 46 -0.60 11.19 -1.78
CA ASP A 46 -0.56 12.51 -1.17
C ASP A 46 -0.21 13.56 -2.24
N THR A 47 -1.07 14.57 -2.36
CA THR A 47 -0.84 15.63 -3.33
C THR A 47 -1.54 16.93 -2.92
N VAL A 48 -0.93 18.04 -3.29
CA VAL A 48 -1.50 19.38 -3.16
C VAL A 48 -2.62 19.63 -4.17
N ASP A 49 -2.57 18.97 -5.33
CA ASP A 49 -3.50 19.16 -6.46
C ASP A 49 -4.51 18.00 -6.57
N SER A 50 -5.08 17.60 -5.43
CA SER A 50 -5.90 16.40 -5.25
C SER A 50 -7.03 16.27 -6.28
N PHE A 51 -7.78 17.35 -6.50
CA PHE A 51 -8.90 17.36 -7.45
C PHE A 51 -8.47 17.30 -8.91
N GLN A 52 -7.29 17.85 -9.24
CA GLN A 52 -6.75 17.73 -10.60
C GLN A 52 -6.30 16.30 -10.87
N LEU A 53 -5.60 15.68 -9.91
CA LEU A 53 -5.19 14.29 -10.01
C LEU A 53 -6.40 13.35 -10.10
N GLU A 54 -7.40 13.51 -9.24
CA GLU A 54 -8.65 12.75 -9.28
C GLU A 54 -9.32 12.84 -10.66
N ARG A 55 -9.49 14.07 -11.18
CA ARG A 55 -10.08 14.30 -12.50
C ARG A 55 -9.26 13.65 -13.62
N HIS A 56 -7.93 13.74 -13.54
CA HIS A 56 -7.04 13.11 -14.50
C HIS A 56 -7.19 11.59 -14.49
N LEU A 57 -7.22 10.96 -13.31
CA LEU A 57 -7.42 9.53 -13.15
C LEU A 57 -8.80 9.07 -13.61
N HIS A 58 -9.85 9.83 -13.31
CA HIS A 58 -11.21 9.55 -13.80
C HIS A 58 -11.32 9.60 -15.32
N HIS A 59 -10.54 10.46 -15.98
CA HIS A 59 -10.45 10.51 -17.43
C HIS A 59 -9.60 9.37 -17.98
N HIS A 60 -8.47 9.05 -17.33
CA HIS A 60 -7.61 7.94 -17.70
C HIS A 60 -8.37 6.60 -17.74
N PHE A 61 -9.23 6.36 -16.75
CA PHE A 61 -10.06 5.16 -16.65
C PHE A 61 -11.49 5.33 -17.18
N GLU A 62 -11.77 6.36 -17.97
CA GLU A 62 -13.14 6.67 -18.41
C GLU A 62 -13.82 5.51 -19.16
N ALA A 63 -13.04 4.76 -19.95
CA ALA A 63 -13.54 3.60 -20.69
C ALA A 63 -14.00 2.43 -19.79
N THR A 64 -13.51 2.35 -18.56
CA THR A 64 -13.86 1.30 -17.59
C THR A 64 -14.85 1.78 -16.52
N ARG A 65 -15.38 3.01 -16.64
CA ARG A 65 -16.31 3.59 -15.67
C ARG A 65 -17.59 2.75 -15.58
N VAL A 66 -17.85 2.18 -14.40
CA VAL A 66 -19.06 1.40 -14.10
C VAL A 66 -20.20 2.34 -13.74
N ARG A 67 -20.01 3.15 -12.68
CA ARG A 67 -21.01 4.10 -12.21
C ARG A 67 -20.37 5.16 -11.31
N GLY A 68 -20.61 6.44 -11.62
CA GLY A 68 -20.07 7.55 -10.85
C GLY A 68 -18.54 7.48 -10.81
N GLU A 69 -17.98 7.29 -9.62
CA GLU A 69 -16.54 7.26 -9.35
C GLU A 69 -15.99 5.82 -9.24
N TRP A 70 -16.74 4.81 -9.68
CA TRP A 70 -16.34 3.40 -9.66
C TRP A 70 -15.94 2.93 -11.06
N PHE A 71 -14.81 2.21 -11.14
CA PHE A 71 -14.16 1.78 -12.37
C PHE A 71 -13.87 0.28 -12.34
N ALA A 72 -14.15 -0.44 -13.42
CA ALA A 72 -13.85 -1.85 -13.60
C ALA A 72 -12.36 -2.02 -13.96
N ILE A 73 -11.51 -1.81 -12.96
CA ILE A 73 -10.06 -1.96 -13.00
C ILE A 73 -9.61 -2.81 -11.81
N GLU A 74 -8.40 -3.35 -11.89
CA GLU A 74 -7.82 -4.25 -10.89
C GLU A 74 -6.72 -3.54 -10.08
N PRO A 75 -6.33 -4.07 -8.90
CA PRO A 75 -5.23 -3.50 -8.12
C PRO A 75 -3.93 -3.31 -8.94
N ALA A 76 -3.62 -4.22 -9.87
CA ALA A 76 -2.46 -4.09 -10.74
C ALA A 76 -2.47 -2.81 -11.60
N ASP A 77 -3.65 -2.32 -12.01
CA ASP A 77 -3.78 -1.09 -12.81
C ASP A 77 -3.39 0.16 -12.02
N ILE A 78 -3.65 0.17 -10.70
CA ILE A 78 -3.32 1.29 -9.83
C ILE A 78 -1.88 1.21 -9.31
N LEU A 79 -1.29 0.02 -9.24
CA LEU A 79 0.07 -0.19 -8.75
C LEU A 79 1.08 0.71 -9.48
N LEU A 80 1.04 0.70 -10.81
CA LEU A 80 1.92 1.53 -11.64
C LEU A 80 1.73 3.04 -11.40
N ILE A 81 0.52 3.47 -11.04
CA ILE A 81 0.21 4.85 -10.73
C ILE A 81 0.82 5.22 -9.38
N LEU A 82 0.69 4.35 -8.37
CA LEU A 82 1.26 4.56 -7.05
C LEU A 82 2.79 4.58 -7.09
N MET A 83 3.41 3.63 -7.81
CA MET A 83 4.87 3.59 -8.01
C MET A 83 5.39 4.89 -8.66
N ARG A 84 4.68 5.42 -9.67
CA ARG A 84 5.04 6.68 -10.32
C ARG A 84 4.91 7.90 -9.41
N ALA A 85 4.05 7.84 -8.40
CA ALA A 85 3.97 8.88 -7.38
C ALA A 85 5.16 8.84 -6.40
N GLY A 86 5.90 7.74 -6.34
CA GLY A 86 7.12 7.61 -5.55
C GLY A 86 6.88 7.92 -4.08
N ARG A 87 7.58 8.92 -3.53
CA ARG A 87 7.44 9.32 -2.11
C ARG A 87 6.03 9.77 -1.73
N ASP A 88 5.24 10.21 -2.70
CA ASP A 88 3.86 10.64 -2.49
C ASP A 88 2.86 9.48 -2.65
N GLY A 89 3.29 8.30 -3.14
CA GLY A 89 2.46 7.13 -3.35
C GLY A 89 2.56 6.14 -2.21
N PHE A 90 1.43 5.52 -1.85
CA PHE A 90 1.34 4.59 -0.74
C PHE A 90 0.41 3.41 -1.05
N VAL A 91 0.77 2.23 -0.56
CA VAL A 91 -0.14 1.09 -0.43
C VAL A 91 -0.73 1.02 0.98
N ALA A 92 -1.96 0.51 1.09
CA ALA A 92 -2.47 0.04 2.37
C ALA A 92 -1.79 -1.29 2.71
N LYS A 93 -0.78 -1.21 3.58
CA LYS A 93 -0.01 -2.38 3.99
C LYS A 93 -0.87 -3.41 4.70
N ASN A 94 -0.52 -4.68 4.54
CA ASN A 94 -1.07 -5.75 5.36
C ASN A 94 -0.78 -5.48 6.84
N ALA A 95 -1.70 -5.89 7.73
CA ALA A 95 -1.49 -5.75 9.18
C ALA A 95 -0.23 -6.50 9.61
N ASP A 96 -0.06 -7.71 9.05
CA ASP A 96 1.05 -8.63 9.28
C ASP A 96 2.17 -8.47 8.24
N ALA A 97 2.20 -7.35 7.50
CA ALA A 97 3.27 -7.08 6.55
C ALA A 97 4.63 -7.29 7.24
N PHE A 98 5.53 -8.02 6.56
CA PHE A 98 6.87 -8.35 7.06
C PHE A 98 6.95 -9.40 8.18
N GLN A 99 5.86 -10.08 8.51
CA GLN A 99 5.95 -11.30 9.32
C GLN A 99 6.75 -12.36 8.55
N ILE A 100 7.71 -13.02 9.21
CA ILE A 100 8.40 -14.16 8.62
C ILE A 100 7.42 -15.31 8.47
N VAL A 101 7.22 -15.75 7.24
CA VAL A 101 6.33 -16.87 6.89
C VAL A 101 7.08 -18.18 6.72
N GLY A 102 8.41 -18.12 6.58
CA GLY A 102 9.23 -19.30 6.35
C GLY A 102 10.72 -18.98 6.27
N TYR A 103 11.48 -20.04 5.99
CA TYR A 103 12.89 -19.95 5.65
C TYR A 103 13.13 -20.79 4.40
N ASP A 104 13.94 -20.28 3.49
CA ASP A 104 14.38 -21.04 2.34
C ASP A 104 15.44 -22.09 2.72
N ARG A 105 15.97 -22.79 1.70
CA ARG A 105 16.97 -23.86 1.90
C ARG A 105 18.30 -23.36 2.46
N ASP A 106 18.60 -22.09 2.31
CA ASP A 106 19.83 -21.43 2.76
C ASP A 106 19.63 -20.71 4.11
N ALA A 107 18.48 -20.96 4.77
CA ALA A 107 18.07 -20.32 6.02
C ALA A 107 17.90 -18.79 5.90
N VAL A 108 17.59 -18.30 4.70
CA VAL A 108 17.18 -16.91 4.47
C VAL A 108 15.68 -16.80 4.80
N PRO A 109 15.27 -15.82 5.63
CA PRO A 109 13.87 -15.62 5.98
C PRO A 109 13.03 -15.17 4.77
N GLU A 110 11.85 -15.77 4.62
CA GLU A 110 10.81 -15.35 3.69
C GLU A 110 9.79 -14.48 4.44
N TYR A 111 9.45 -13.32 3.88
CA TYR A 111 8.57 -12.35 4.51
C TYR A 111 7.21 -12.27 3.82
N LEU A 112 6.15 -12.01 4.59
CA LEU A 112 4.85 -11.65 4.04
C LEU A 112 4.95 -10.30 3.32
N GLY A 113 4.53 -10.27 2.05
CA GLY A 113 4.55 -9.07 1.22
C GLY A 113 3.78 -7.89 1.83
N VAL A 114 4.26 -6.67 1.53
CA VAL A 114 3.67 -5.43 2.04
C VAL A 114 2.23 -5.25 1.56
N TRP A 115 1.93 -5.71 0.35
CA TRP A 115 0.67 -5.52 -0.33
C TRP A 115 0.12 -6.85 -0.83
N GLU A 116 -1.16 -7.12 -0.62
CA GLU A 116 -1.77 -8.41 -0.97
C GLU A 116 -1.81 -8.70 -2.46
N TRP A 117 -1.84 -7.65 -3.30
CA TRP A 117 -2.05 -7.77 -4.74
C TRP A 117 -0.78 -7.60 -5.58
N GLY A 118 0.39 -7.53 -4.94
CA GLY A 118 1.65 -7.42 -5.65
C GLY A 118 2.86 -7.66 -4.76
N ASP A 119 3.85 -8.34 -5.32
CA ASP A 119 5.15 -8.54 -4.68
C ASP A 119 5.97 -7.26 -4.84
N LEU A 120 6.36 -6.66 -3.71
CA LEU A 120 7.11 -5.41 -3.65
C LEU A 120 8.38 -5.61 -2.85
N GLU A 121 9.50 -5.26 -3.45
CA GLU A 121 10.80 -5.32 -2.78
C GLU A 121 10.94 -4.17 -1.79
N ILE A 122 11.86 -4.33 -0.82
CA ILE A 122 12.08 -3.32 0.24
C ILE A 122 12.55 -1.96 -0.31
N ASP A 123 13.24 -1.95 -1.44
CA ASP A 123 13.69 -0.74 -2.13
C ASP A 123 12.62 -0.11 -3.02
N GLU A 124 11.54 -0.85 -3.32
CA GLU A 124 10.37 -0.35 -4.05
C GLU A 124 9.31 0.22 -3.10
N CYS A 125 9.06 -0.44 -1.97
CA CYS A 125 8.03 -0.06 -1.02
C CYS A 125 8.50 -0.24 0.42
N CYS A 126 8.37 0.83 1.21
CA CYS A 126 8.68 0.77 2.63
C CYS A 126 7.68 -0.14 3.35
N PRO A 127 8.12 -1.20 4.04
CA PRO A 127 7.22 -2.14 4.70
C PRO A 127 6.55 -1.56 5.95
N PHE A 128 7.13 -0.52 6.55
CA PHE A 128 6.63 0.09 7.78
C PHE A 128 5.48 1.06 7.51
N CYS A 129 5.55 1.83 6.42
CA CYS A 129 4.56 2.86 6.09
C CYS A 129 3.84 2.67 4.75
N GLY A 130 4.23 1.69 3.93
CA GLY A 130 3.65 1.43 2.62
C GLY A 130 4.05 2.44 1.53
N CYS A 131 5.03 3.31 1.77
CA CYS A 131 5.44 4.35 0.84
C CYS A 131 6.29 3.80 -0.32
N PHE A 132 6.03 4.25 -1.55
CA PHE A 132 6.83 3.92 -2.74
C PHE A 132 8.16 4.69 -2.85
N CYS A 133 8.64 5.30 -1.76
CA CYS A 133 10.06 5.70 -1.68
C CYS A 133 10.98 4.52 -1.34
N GLY A 134 10.42 3.39 -0.91
CA GLY A 134 11.21 2.25 -0.46
C GLY A 134 12.06 2.54 0.78
N MET A 135 12.98 1.61 1.04
CA MET A 135 14.00 1.66 2.06
C MET A 135 15.37 1.83 1.38
N HIS A 136 16.14 2.82 1.82
CA HIS A 136 17.46 3.11 1.25
C HIS A 136 18.57 2.61 2.17
N PHE A 137 19.48 1.80 1.65
CA PHE A 137 20.64 1.36 2.41
C PHE A 137 21.62 2.51 2.70
N GLN A 138 22.07 2.62 3.95
CA GLN A 138 23.04 3.59 4.41
C GLN A 138 24.34 2.89 4.82
N GLU A 139 25.43 3.12 4.08
CA GLU A 139 26.72 2.48 4.36
C GLU A 139 27.31 2.86 5.73
N ALA A 140 27.14 4.12 6.16
CA ALA A 140 27.72 4.61 7.42
C ALA A 140 27.16 3.91 8.66
N SER A 141 25.90 3.51 8.60
CA SER A 141 25.18 2.84 9.68
C SER A 141 24.98 1.35 9.45
N GLN A 142 25.20 0.86 8.23
CA GLN A 142 24.84 -0.51 7.79
C GLN A 142 23.35 -0.82 7.98
N MET A 143 22.49 0.20 7.87
CA MET A 143 21.04 0.08 8.10
C MET A 143 20.26 0.59 6.88
N TYR A 144 19.02 0.14 6.76
CA TYR A 144 18.06 0.65 5.79
C TYR A 144 17.22 1.77 6.40
N HIS A 145 17.02 2.84 5.64
CA HIS A 145 16.30 4.03 6.08
C HIS A 145 15.16 4.39 5.12
N CYS A 146 13.95 4.57 5.65
CA CYS A 146 12.84 5.12 4.90
C CYS A 146 12.86 6.65 4.94
N LEU A 147 12.82 7.31 3.79
CA LEU A 147 12.74 8.78 3.74
C LEU A 147 11.35 9.33 4.10
N ASN A 148 10.32 8.49 4.15
CA ASN A 148 8.97 8.94 4.48
C ASN A 148 8.65 8.84 5.97
N CYS A 149 8.88 7.68 6.59
CA CYS A 149 8.54 7.46 8.00
C CYS A 149 9.74 7.51 8.95
N ASP A 150 10.94 7.84 8.45
CA ASP A 150 12.21 7.90 9.18
C ASP A 150 12.58 6.59 9.91
N THR A 151 11.95 5.47 9.56
CA THR A 151 12.30 4.17 10.11
C THR A 151 13.70 3.79 9.66
N LEU A 152 14.51 3.38 10.63
CA LEU A 152 15.86 2.87 10.45
C LEU A 152 15.88 1.43 10.95
N SER A 153 16.22 0.47 10.10
CA SER A 153 16.20 -0.96 10.45
C SER A 153 17.27 -1.71 9.66
N ASP A 154 17.95 -2.65 10.31
CA ASP A 154 18.74 -3.70 9.67
C ASP A 154 17.95 -5.01 9.50
N PHE A 155 16.65 -4.97 9.83
CA PHE A 155 15.72 -6.10 9.85
C PHE A 155 16.05 -7.22 10.83
N SER A 156 17.05 -7.05 11.71
CA SER A 156 17.44 -8.06 12.71
C SER A 156 16.37 -8.27 13.78
N GLU A 157 15.60 -7.24 14.12
CA GLU A 157 14.47 -7.29 15.07
C GLU A 157 13.34 -8.22 14.61
N LEU A 158 13.30 -8.55 13.32
CA LEU A 158 12.27 -9.39 12.73
C LEU A 158 12.68 -10.86 12.69
N ASP A 159 13.92 -11.18 13.08
CA ASP A 159 14.39 -12.55 13.22
C ASP A 159 13.72 -13.22 14.44
N PRO A 160 12.91 -14.28 14.28
CA PRO A 160 12.19 -14.94 15.36
C PRO A 160 13.16 -15.65 16.32
N ARG A 161 14.44 -15.84 15.93
CA ARG A 161 15.48 -16.36 16.83
C ARG A 161 15.91 -15.33 17.89
N ASN A 162 15.51 -14.06 17.73
CA ASN A 162 15.75 -12.98 18.69
C ASN A 162 14.58 -12.78 19.67
N GLU A 163 13.49 -13.56 19.58
CA GLU A 163 12.48 -13.61 20.63
C GLU A 163 13.10 -14.25 21.89
N GLU A 164 13.34 -13.45 22.93
CA GLU A 164 13.69 -14.00 24.25
C GLU A 164 12.55 -14.91 24.73
N PRO A 165 12.85 -16.11 25.28
CA PRO A 165 11.80 -16.96 25.82
C PRO A 165 11.04 -16.19 26.90
N GLU A 166 9.71 -16.06 26.74
CA GLU A 166 8.83 -15.58 27.80
C GLU A 166 8.94 -16.54 28.99
N ASP A 167 9.57 -16.09 30.08
CA ASP A 167 9.69 -16.78 31.38
C ASP A 167 8.32 -16.95 32.10
#